data_AF-A0A5C3DWH9-F1
#
_entry.id   AF-A0A5C3DWH9-F1
#
_cell.length_a   1.000
_cell.length_b   1.000
_cell.length_c   1.000
_cell.angle_alpha   90.00
_cell.angle_beta   90.00
_cell.angle_gamma   90.00
#
_symmetry.space_group_name_H-M   'P 1'
#
loop_
_entity.id
_entity.type
_entity.pdbx_description
1 polymer ?
#
loop_
_entity_poly.entity_id
_entity_poly.type
_entity_poly.pdbx_seq_one_letter_code
_entity_poly.pdbx_strand_id
1 'polypeptide(L)'
;MTNKEAPQGSSILLINGLPSHTQISIDAHSEAYLTNDQFTGIKSLPPGWHCVSWSIATESSSTGDGMRPPEGSIRNVLLRWFDKGQVAVRELDKLQERLVTPDQVQTAARQIGRSNRRHITRTLDSSSSIRAESTILTPDVLNSVEPRLLPYPDSAWAAWCNATRNLSYEDGKVGRKVVAKVLGMESSSGDSVTDSLATGPSRAKDAKEQSSLQSIAHTGREEGGKMIWGKSRPKDDHKQPRFEPFEVEVDGDPISIPDTLEVKKRKRALQPNDGDKVEPEDDESLQFTPFDTRRSWPPASYGAEITRWSHDKSWLLRDVALRSHSIISPSTKMQLFQPILCEFELAFILFLVAQNIYAWEQWKSLLTLFCRSSSIIGAQSGFQLHRSTINDSCHDACIPVAVEEDVRLDGHVGFLNVLYGQFRLVQSGFWAAQPNDVDENFILTELDVLRSNIARSLCSRLELEQQQEELVKAWRNVSHLTSIKFSWNLDRRLDEEAEIQDDVQAEQGEDAPVVVEL
;
A
#
# COMPACT_ATOMS: atom_id res chain seq x y z
N MET A 1 -11.18 -27.58 -8.26
CA MET A 1 -12.17 -26.54 -8.59
C MET A 1 -13.56 -27.09 -8.23
N THR A 2 -14.10 -26.68 -7.10
CA THR A 2 -15.53 -26.81 -6.79
C THR A 2 -16.07 -25.39 -6.82
N ASN A 3 -16.97 -25.08 -7.75
CA ASN A 3 -17.74 -23.83 -7.72
C ASN A 3 -18.52 -23.83 -6.40
N LYS A 4 -17.98 -23.16 -5.38
CA LYS A 4 -18.74 -22.86 -4.17
C LYS A 4 -19.73 -21.76 -4.58
N GLU A 5 -20.98 -22.13 -4.75
CA GLU A 5 -22.09 -21.18 -4.82
C GLU A 5 -22.00 -20.22 -3.63
N ALA A 6 -22.37 -18.95 -3.86
CA ALA A 6 -22.45 -17.99 -2.78
C ALA A 6 -23.42 -18.53 -1.71
N PRO A 7 -23.08 -18.48 -0.40
CA PRO A 7 -24.04 -18.81 0.63
C PRO A 7 -25.27 -17.91 0.43
N GLN A 8 -26.49 -18.47 0.48
CA GLN A 8 -27.74 -17.73 0.22
C GLN A 8 -27.69 -16.36 0.90
N GLY A 9 -27.48 -15.32 0.09
CA GLY A 9 -27.29 -13.96 0.59
C GLY A 9 -28.62 -13.47 1.16
N SER A 10 -28.60 -13.04 2.41
CA SER A 10 -29.78 -12.52 3.10
C SER A 10 -29.70 -11.02 3.33
N SER A 11 -28.58 -10.38 2.98
CA SER A 11 -28.34 -8.97 3.24
C SER A 11 -28.71 -8.10 2.04
N ILE A 12 -29.12 -6.86 2.32
CA ILE A 12 -29.68 -5.93 1.33
C ILE A 12 -29.06 -4.54 1.54
N LEU A 13 -28.66 -3.89 0.45
CA LEU A 13 -28.25 -2.50 0.43
C LEU A 13 -29.23 -1.71 -0.43
N LEU A 14 -30.12 -0.94 0.20
CA LEU A 14 -30.98 0.01 -0.50
C LEU A 14 -30.21 1.30 -0.76
N ILE A 15 -30.33 1.82 -1.98
CA ILE A 15 -29.66 3.04 -2.41
C ILE A 15 -30.68 3.96 -3.06
N ASN A 16 -30.93 5.10 -2.41
CA ASN A 16 -31.88 6.11 -2.82
C ASN A 16 -31.17 7.30 -3.47
N GLY A 17 -31.83 7.91 -4.46
CA GLY A 17 -31.38 9.18 -5.03
C GLY A 17 -30.25 9.08 -6.05
N LEU A 18 -29.79 7.87 -6.40
CA LEU A 18 -28.87 7.68 -7.53
C LEU A 18 -29.56 8.06 -8.85
N PRO A 19 -28.96 8.92 -9.68
CA PRO A 19 -29.49 9.24 -11.01
C PRO A 19 -29.56 8.01 -11.93
N SER A 20 -30.47 8.03 -12.91
CA SER A 20 -30.42 7.10 -14.03
C SER A 20 -29.11 7.26 -14.80
N HIS A 21 -28.65 6.20 -15.44
CA HIS A 21 -27.36 6.13 -16.14
C HIS A 21 -26.14 6.34 -15.23
N THR A 22 -26.28 6.07 -13.92
CA THR A 22 -25.14 5.92 -13.03
C THR A 22 -24.50 4.57 -13.31
N GLN A 23 -23.18 4.57 -13.52
CA GLN A 23 -22.42 3.32 -13.64
C GLN A 23 -22.15 2.78 -12.24
N ILE A 24 -22.47 1.50 -11.98
CA ILE A 24 -22.25 0.82 -10.70
C ILE A 24 -21.42 -0.45 -10.93
N SER A 25 -20.38 -0.66 -10.13
CA SER A 25 -19.65 -1.94 -10.06
C SER A 25 -19.78 -2.54 -8.67
N ILE A 26 -19.84 -3.87 -8.61
CA ILE A 26 -20.00 -4.61 -7.35
C ILE A 26 -18.88 -5.64 -7.27
N ASP A 27 -18.08 -5.56 -6.20
CA ASP A 27 -17.02 -6.49 -5.87
C ASP A 27 -16.10 -6.82 -7.07
N ALA A 28 -15.96 -8.10 -7.38
CA ALA A 28 -15.15 -8.65 -8.45
C ALA A 28 -15.96 -8.91 -9.74
N HIS A 29 -17.14 -8.32 -9.89
CA HIS A 29 -17.92 -8.48 -11.11
C HIS A 29 -17.17 -7.83 -12.28
N SER A 30 -17.07 -8.56 -13.40
CA SER A 30 -16.23 -8.14 -14.54
C SER A 30 -16.79 -6.95 -15.31
N GLU A 31 -18.09 -6.70 -15.18
CA GLU A 31 -18.81 -5.66 -15.91
C GLU A 31 -19.48 -4.70 -14.94
N ALA A 32 -19.60 -3.43 -15.34
CA ALA A 32 -20.38 -2.45 -14.61
C ALA A 32 -21.84 -2.48 -15.08
N TYR A 33 -22.75 -2.24 -14.16
CA TYR A 33 -24.17 -2.05 -14.42
C TYR A 33 -24.47 -0.57 -14.69
N LEU A 34 -25.51 -0.31 -15.48
CA LEU A 34 -26.05 1.03 -15.69
C LEU A 34 -27.42 1.13 -15.03
N THR A 35 -27.60 2.07 -14.11
CA THR A 35 -28.88 2.24 -13.41
C THR A 35 -29.95 2.82 -14.34
N ASN A 36 -31.20 2.46 -14.10
CA ASN A 36 -32.36 3.17 -14.64
C ASN A 36 -33.07 3.96 -13.53
N ASP A 37 -34.19 4.60 -13.86
CA ASP A 37 -35.05 5.34 -12.94
C ASP A 37 -35.71 4.47 -11.85
N GLN A 38 -35.78 3.15 -12.08
CA GLN A 38 -36.38 2.20 -11.16
C GLN A 38 -35.37 1.53 -10.23
N PHE A 39 -34.06 1.73 -10.38
CA PHE A 39 -33.07 1.08 -9.53
C PHE A 39 -33.19 1.54 -8.07
N THR A 40 -33.19 0.60 -7.12
CA THR A 40 -33.33 0.90 -5.68
C THR A 40 -32.29 0.27 -4.78
N GLY A 41 -31.32 -0.47 -5.35
CA GLY A 41 -30.25 -1.09 -4.57
C GLY A 41 -29.91 -2.52 -4.98
N ILE A 42 -29.25 -3.22 -4.08
CA ILE A 42 -28.66 -4.56 -4.28
C ILE A 42 -29.22 -5.51 -3.23
N LYS A 43 -29.61 -6.72 -3.65
CA LYS A 43 -30.10 -7.79 -2.77
C LYS A 43 -29.23 -9.02 -2.84
N SER A 44 -29.46 -9.92 -1.89
CA SER A 44 -28.79 -11.22 -1.82
C SER A 44 -27.28 -11.10 -1.61
N LEU A 45 -26.83 -10.10 -0.86
CA LEU A 45 -25.43 -9.95 -0.48
C LEU A 45 -25.07 -11.05 0.54
N PRO A 46 -24.02 -11.85 0.29
CA PRO A 46 -23.46 -12.74 1.29
C PRO A 46 -22.97 -12.00 2.55
N PRO A 47 -22.79 -12.69 3.68
CA PRO A 47 -22.09 -12.09 4.82
C PRO A 47 -20.61 -11.86 4.52
N GLY A 48 -20.08 -10.71 4.92
CA GLY A 48 -18.67 -10.35 4.74
C GLY A 48 -18.46 -8.96 4.12
N TRP A 49 -17.26 -8.72 3.61
CA TRP A 49 -16.96 -7.47 2.91
C TRP A 49 -17.69 -7.40 1.57
N HIS A 50 -18.19 -6.22 1.24
CA HIS A 50 -18.66 -5.86 -0.08
C HIS A 50 -18.21 -4.45 -0.44
N CYS A 51 -17.85 -4.28 -1.71
CA CYS A 51 -17.39 -3.05 -2.31
C CYS A 51 -18.37 -2.66 -3.42
N VAL A 52 -19.01 -1.51 -3.28
CA VAL A 52 -19.87 -0.93 -4.31
C VAL A 52 -19.18 0.34 -4.79
N SER A 53 -18.84 0.41 -6.08
CA SER A 53 -18.36 1.63 -6.70
C SER A 53 -19.40 2.23 -7.61
N TRP A 54 -19.43 3.55 -7.70
CA TRP A 54 -20.31 4.26 -8.63
C TRP A 54 -19.64 5.49 -9.23
N SER A 55 -20.08 5.86 -10.41
CA SER A 55 -19.67 7.04 -11.15
C SER A 55 -20.90 7.64 -11.82
N ILE A 56 -21.14 8.92 -11.58
CA ILE A 56 -22.27 9.65 -12.15
C ILE A 56 -21.82 10.28 -13.46
N ALA A 57 -22.64 10.13 -14.51
CA ALA A 57 -22.35 10.70 -15.82
C ALA A 57 -22.38 12.23 -15.76
N THR A 58 -21.33 12.87 -16.27
CA THR A 58 -21.32 14.30 -16.56
C THR A 58 -22.07 14.57 -17.86
N GLU A 59 -22.86 15.66 -17.90
CA GLU A 59 -23.78 16.00 -19.01
C GLU A 59 -23.12 16.07 -20.40
N SER A 60 -21.78 16.13 -20.48
CA SER A 60 -21.00 16.21 -21.72
C SER A 60 -20.62 14.87 -22.35
N SER A 61 -20.94 13.72 -21.73
CA SER A 61 -20.45 12.39 -22.15
C SER A 61 -21.47 11.52 -22.93
N SER A 62 -22.39 12.15 -23.66
CA SER A 62 -23.48 11.50 -24.41
C SER A 62 -23.04 10.78 -25.71
N THR A 63 -21.84 10.19 -25.74
CA THR A 63 -21.36 9.37 -26.87
C THR A 63 -21.24 7.90 -26.47
N GLY A 64 -22.34 7.17 -26.60
CA GLY A 64 -22.40 5.85 -27.27
C GLY A 64 -21.71 4.62 -26.70
N ASP A 65 -20.86 4.69 -25.66
CA ASP A 65 -20.22 3.49 -25.08
C ASP A 65 -20.50 3.39 -23.57
N GLY A 66 -21.68 2.85 -23.23
CA GLY A 66 -22.18 2.74 -21.86
C GLY A 66 -21.41 1.76 -20.95
N MET A 67 -20.32 1.14 -21.44
CA MET A 67 -19.48 0.24 -20.66
C MET A 67 -18.27 0.93 -20.03
N ARG A 68 -17.84 2.10 -20.53
CA ARG A 68 -16.67 2.82 -20.00
C ARG A 68 -17.12 3.98 -19.11
N PRO A 69 -16.46 4.20 -17.95
CA PRO A 69 -16.74 5.38 -17.15
C PRO A 69 -16.57 6.65 -17.99
N PRO A 70 -17.45 7.65 -17.83
CA PRO A 70 -17.27 8.95 -18.46
C PRO A 70 -15.88 9.50 -18.13
N GLU A 71 -15.12 9.92 -19.16
CA GLU A 71 -13.83 10.55 -18.94
C GLU A 71 -13.98 11.76 -18.00
N GLY A 72 -13.21 11.76 -16.91
CA GLY A 72 -13.23 12.82 -15.90
C GLY A 72 -14.27 12.68 -14.78
N SER A 73 -15.08 11.61 -14.74
CA SER A 73 -15.99 11.37 -13.61
C SER A 73 -15.24 10.80 -12.39
N ILE A 74 -15.62 11.25 -11.20
CA ILE A 74 -15.09 10.75 -9.93
C ILE A 74 -15.67 9.35 -9.68
N ARG A 75 -14.80 8.38 -9.41
CA ARG A 75 -15.23 7.03 -9.02
C ARG A 75 -15.29 6.94 -7.52
N ASN A 76 -16.50 6.92 -6.99
CA ASN A 76 -16.75 6.79 -5.57
C ASN A 76 -16.80 5.31 -5.18
N VAL A 77 -16.44 5.00 -3.94
CA VAL A 77 -16.40 3.64 -3.40
C VAL A 77 -17.00 3.61 -2.01
N LEU A 78 -17.89 2.64 -1.79
CA LEU A 78 -18.39 2.22 -0.48
C LEU A 78 -17.84 0.82 -0.19
N LEU A 79 -17.01 0.71 0.85
CA LEU A 79 -16.57 -0.56 1.40
C LEU A 79 -17.28 -0.79 2.74
N ARG A 80 -18.06 -1.87 2.82
CA ARG A 80 -18.89 -2.18 3.99
C ARG A 80 -18.82 -3.66 4.34
N TRP A 81 -18.80 -3.95 5.64
CA TRP A 81 -19.00 -5.30 6.15
C TRP A 81 -20.50 -5.54 6.39
N PHE A 82 -21.03 -6.61 5.81
CA PHE A 82 -22.40 -7.06 6.02
C PHE A 82 -22.45 -8.26 6.96
N ASP A 83 -23.17 -8.11 8.07
CA ASP A 83 -23.56 -9.25 8.89
C ASP A 83 -24.73 -9.99 8.22
N LYS A 84 -24.95 -11.25 8.61
CA LYS A 84 -26.00 -12.10 8.02
C LYS A 84 -27.38 -11.49 8.21
N GLY A 85 -28.06 -11.17 7.10
CA GLY A 85 -29.46 -10.70 7.11
C GLY A 85 -29.59 -9.21 7.38
N GLN A 86 -28.48 -8.47 7.31
CA GLN A 86 -28.46 -7.04 7.54
C GLN A 86 -29.07 -6.29 6.37
N VAL A 87 -29.91 -5.29 6.67
CA VAL A 87 -30.42 -4.35 5.69
C VAL A 87 -29.81 -2.97 5.97
N ALA A 88 -29.21 -2.36 4.96
CA ALA A 88 -28.65 -1.02 5.04
C ALA A 88 -29.35 -0.11 4.04
N VAL A 89 -29.73 1.10 4.46
CA VAL A 89 -30.35 2.11 3.59
C VAL A 89 -29.43 3.30 3.45
N ARG A 90 -29.12 3.69 2.22
CA ARG A 90 -28.31 4.86 1.90
C ARG A 90 -29.03 5.81 0.97
N GLU A 91 -28.69 7.08 1.11
CA GLU A 91 -29.16 8.15 0.25
C GLU A 91 -27.96 8.87 -0.36
N LEU A 92 -28.06 9.24 -1.63
CA LEU A 92 -27.04 10.02 -2.30
C LEU A 92 -27.10 11.48 -1.80
N ASP A 93 -26.04 11.92 -1.12
CA ASP A 93 -25.75 13.35 -0.98
C ASP A 93 -25.25 13.88 -2.32
N LYS A 94 -26.11 14.66 -3.00
CA LYS A 94 -25.83 15.23 -4.32
C LYS A 94 -24.71 16.27 -4.31
N LEU A 95 -24.42 16.89 -3.16
CA LEU A 95 -23.37 17.90 -3.08
C LEU A 95 -21.98 17.25 -2.99
N GLN A 96 -21.88 16.13 -2.28
CA GLN A 96 -20.64 15.40 -2.09
C GLN A 96 -20.48 14.20 -3.03
N GLU A 97 -21.54 13.87 -3.79
CA GLU A 97 -21.68 12.65 -4.60
C GLU A 97 -21.43 11.34 -3.83
N ARG A 98 -21.71 11.36 -2.51
CA ARG A 98 -21.43 10.27 -1.57
C ARG A 98 -22.70 9.62 -1.04
N LEU A 99 -22.63 8.33 -0.76
CA LEU A 99 -23.71 7.60 -0.09
C LEU A 99 -23.62 7.82 1.41
N VAL A 100 -24.69 8.36 2.00
CA VAL A 100 -24.78 8.69 3.42
C VAL A 100 -26.04 8.05 4.03
N THR A 101 -26.15 8.08 5.36
CA THR A 101 -27.37 7.62 6.04
C THR A 101 -28.51 8.64 5.88
N PRO A 102 -29.78 8.21 5.76
CA PRO A 102 -30.91 9.14 5.56
C PRO A 102 -31.05 10.22 6.65
N ASP A 103 -30.70 9.88 7.90
CA ASP A 103 -30.74 10.83 9.03
C ASP A 103 -29.76 11.98 8.85
N GLN A 104 -28.64 11.76 8.17
CA GLN A 104 -27.64 12.79 7.89
C GLN A 104 -28.12 13.77 6.83
N VAL A 105 -28.82 13.30 5.79
CA VAL A 105 -29.40 14.17 4.76
C VAL A 105 -30.43 15.12 5.37
N GLN A 106 -31.31 14.60 6.24
CA GLN A 106 -32.29 15.41 6.96
C GLN A 106 -31.65 16.43 7.90
N THR A 107 -30.54 16.05 8.55
CA THR A 107 -29.78 16.94 9.44
C THR A 107 -29.06 18.04 8.65
N ALA A 108 -28.45 17.70 7.52
CA ALA A 108 -27.82 18.66 6.61
C ALA A 108 -28.82 19.68 6.04
N ALA A 109 -30.01 19.23 5.65
CA ALA A 109 -31.07 20.12 5.17
C ALA A 109 -31.58 21.10 6.24
N ARG A 110 -31.52 20.72 7.53
CA ARG A 110 -31.98 21.56 8.66
C ARG A 110 -30.91 22.54 9.16
N GLN A 111 -29.62 22.28 8.89
CA GLN A 111 -28.50 23.10 9.37
C GLN A 111 -27.84 23.87 8.23
N ILE A 112 -28.50 24.91 7.74
CA ILE A 112 -27.90 25.86 6.80
C ILE A 112 -26.81 26.65 7.53
N GLY A 113 -25.54 26.42 7.20
CA GLY A 113 -24.42 27.28 7.62
C GLY A 113 -23.50 26.76 8.74
N ARG A 114 -23.60 25.51 9.18
CA ARG A 114 -22.56 24.84 9.98
C ARG A 114 -21.98 23.66 9.21
N SER A 115 -20.65 23.54 9.18
CA SER A 115 -19.97 22.37 8.62
C SER A 115 -20.39 21.15 9.44
N ASN A 116 -21.21 20.28 8.86
CA ASN A 116 -21.51 18.96 9.44
C ASN A 116 -20.25 18.12 9.34
N ARG A 117 -19.38 18.27 10.33
CA ARG A 117 -18.15 17.51 10.43
C ARG A 117 -18.52 16.03 10.64
N ARG A 118 -18.10 15.19 9.70
CA ARG A 118 -18.33 13.74 9.79
C ARG A 118 -17.65 13.22 11.05
N HIS A 119 -18.36 12.41 11.82
CA HIS A 119 -17.74 11.66 12.91
C HIS A 119 -17.08 10.41 12.31
N ILE A 120 -15.88 10.60 11.75
CA ILE A 120 -15.04 9.51 11.27
C ILE A 120 -14.22 8.97 12.43
N THR A 121 -14.31 7.67 12.65
CA THR A 121 -13.52 6.94 13.64
C THR A 121 -12.52 6.05 12.92
N ARG A 122 -11.25 6.11 13.32
CA ARG A 122 -10.16 5.27 12.79
C ARG A 122 -9.80 4.09 13.69
N THR A 123 -10.51 3.91 14.79
CA THR A 123 -10.30 2.86 15.81
C THR A 123 -11.58 2.09 16.07
N LEU A 124 -11.54 0.77 15.88
CA LEU A 124 -12.68 -0.09 16.21
C LEU A 124 -12.47 -0.74 17.57
N ASP A 125 -13.08 -0.19 18.62
CA ASP A 125 -13.04 -0.76 19.97
C ASP A 125 -13.95 -1.97 20.06
N SER A 126 -13.48 -3.05 20.70
CA SER A 126 -14.29 -4.25 20.95
C SER A 126 -15.44 -4.00 21.94
N SER A 127 -15.38 -2.90 22.70
CA SER A 127 -16.42 -2.43 23.62
C SER A 127 -17.35 -1.38 23.00
N SER A 128 -16.96 -0.72 21.91
CA SER A 128 -17.89 0.11 21.15
C SER A 128 -18.66 -0.81 20.23
N SER A 129 -19.91 -1.06 20.61
CA SER A 129 -20.89 -1.69 19.74
C SER A 129 -21.26 -0.76 18.59
N ILE A 130 -20.29 -0.33 17.78
CA ILE A 130 -20.53 0.17 16.42
C ILE A 130 -20.87 -1.07 15.58
N ARG A 131 -21.97 -1.73 15.94
CA ARG A 131 -22.65 -2.63 15.04
C ARG A 131 -23.30 -1.71 14.04
N ALA A 132 -22.82 -1.73 12.80
CA ALA A 132 -23.44 -1.02 11.70
C ALA A 132 -24.96 -1.27 11.77
N GLU A 133 -25.74 -0.25 12.14
CA GLU A 133 -27.14 -0.47 12.51
C GLU A 133 -27.90 -1.03 11.31
N SER A 134 -28.60 -2.15 11.50
CA SER A 134 -29.48 -2.69 10.48
C SER A 134 -30.76 -1.87 10.48
N THR A 135 -31.15 -1.35 9.33
CA THR A 135 -32.44 -0.68 9.18
C THR A 135 -33.56 -1.71 9.25
N ILE A 136 -34.54 -1.49 10.11
CA ILE A 136 -35.74 -2.34 10.20
C ILE A 136 -36.71 -1.90 9.11
N LEU A 137 -37.00 -2.79 8.16
CA LEU A 137 -38.01 -2.57 7.11
C LEU A 137 -39.22 -3.45 7.36
N THR A 138 -40.41 -2.93 7.09
CA THR A 138 -41.62 -3.76 7.08
C THR A 138 -41.64 -4.67 5.84
N PRO A 139 -42.24 -5.87 5.93
CA PRO A 139 -42.35 -6.77 4.78
C PRO A 139 -43.03 -6.12 3.57
N ASP A 140 -44.03 -5.27 3.80
CA ASP A 140 -44.75 -4.57 2.72
C ASP A 140 -43.85 -3.61 1.95
N VAL A 141 -42.99 -2.85 2.66
CA VAL A 141 -42.00 -1.96 2.04
C VAL A 141 -40.97 -2.79 1.27
N LEU A 142 -40.48 -3.89 1.86
CA LEU A 142 -39.51 -4.76 1.21
C LEU A 142 -40.06 -5.37 -0.09
N ASN A 143 -41.27 -5.91 -0.05
CA ASN A 143 -41.95 -6.49 -1.23
C ASN A 143 -42.19 -5.45 -2.33
N SER A 144 -42.38 -4.18 -1.98
CA SER A 144 -42.56 -3.07 -2.93
C SER A 144 -41.24 -2.66 -3.62
N VAL A 145 -40.09 -2.85 -2.96
CA VAL A 145 -38.78 -2.52 -3.54
C VAL A 145 -38.11 -3.73 -4.19
N GLU A 146 -38.42 -4.95 -3.78
CA GLU A 146 -37.72 -6.16 -4.21
C GLU A 146 -37.57 -6.36 -5.74
N PRO A 147 -38.59 -6.08 -6.58
CA PRO A 147 -38.46 -6.20 -8.04
C PRO A 147 -37.45 -5.23 -8.66
N ARG A 148 -37.08 -4.18 -7.91
CA ARG A 148 -36.19 -3.08 -8.30
C ARG A 148 -34.79 -3.20 -7.71
N LEU A 149 -34.50 -4.32 -7.06
CA LEU A 149 -33.18 -4.63 -6.49
C LEU A 149 -32.40 -5.53 -7.43
N LEU A 150 -31.16 -5.13 -7.71
CA LEU A 150 -30.19 -5.93 -8.45
C LEU A 150 -29.77 -7.13 -7.59
N PRO A 151 -29.98 -8.39 -8.02
CA PRO A 151 -29.40 -9.53 -7.32
C PRO A 151 -27.88 -9.49 -7.39
N TYR A 152 -27.22 -9.85 -6.29
CA TYR A 152 -25.77 -10.00 -6.26
C TYR A 152 -25.29 -11.00 -7.32
N PRO A 153 -24.24 -10.69 -8.10
CA PRO A 153 -23.75 -11.59 -9.12
C PRO A 153 -22.92 -12.74 -8.53
N ASP A 154 -23.45 -13.96 -8.57
CA ASP A 154 -22.77 -15.16 -8.05
C ASP A 154 -21.38 -15.40 -8.67
N SER A 155 -21.18 -14.96 -9.92
CA SER A 155 -19.90 -15.05 -10.63
C SER A 155 -18.78 -14.25 -9.95
N ALA A 156 -19.12 -13.17 -9.24
CA ALA A 156 -18.14 -12.31 -8.56
C ALA A 156 -17.63 -12.92 -7.24
N TRP A 157 -18.46 -13.71 -6.54
CA TRP A 157 -18.22 -14.11 -5.15
C TRP A 157 -16.88 -14.82 -4.96
N ALA A 158 -16.62 -15.85 -5.75
CA ALA A 158 -15.43 -16.67 -5.57
C ALA A 158 -14.13 -15.89 -5.83
N ALA A 159 -14.14 -14.95 -6.79
CA ALA A 159 -13.00 -14.09 -7.05
C ALA A 159 -12.84 -13.05 -5.93
N TRP A 160 -13.95 -12.47 -5.47
CA TRP A 160 -13.99 -11.51 -4.39
C TRP A 160 -13.47 -12.05 -3.05
N CYS A 161 -13.91 -13.25 -2.64
CA CYS A 161 -13.40 -13.89 -1.42
C CYS A 161 -11.91 -14.18 -1.47
N ASN A 162 -11.37 -14.45 -2.67
CA ASN A 162 -9.93 -14.66 -2.82
C ASN A 162 -9.14 -13.36 -2.72
N ALA A 163 -9.69 -12.26 -3.23
CA ALA A 163 -9.06 -10.94 -3.19
C ALA A 163 -9.16 -10.26 -1.81
N THR A 164 -10.16 -10.62 -1.00
CA THR A 164 -10.40 -10.09 0.36
C THR A 164 -10.13 -11.13 1.44
N ARG A 165 -9.25 -12.10 1.17
CA ARG A 165 -9.02 -13.26 2.06
C ARG A 165 -8.56 -12.81 3.44
N ASN A 166 -7.57 -11.93 3.50
CA ASN A 166 -7.00 -11.45 4.76
C ASN A 166 -7.92 -10.43 5.43
N LEU A 167 -8.58 -9.58 4.64
CA LEU A 167 -9.62 -8.67 5.12
C LEU A 167 -10.80 -9.41 5.77
N SER A 168 -11.15 -10.60 5.27
CA SER A 168 -12.25 -11.43 5.76
C SER A 168 -11.82 -12.48 6.80
N TYR A 169 -10.51 -12.63 7.05
CA TYR A 169 -9.97 -13.64 7.96
C TYR A 169 -10.54 -13.48 9.38
N GLU A 170 -10.95 -14.59 9.99
CA GLU A 170 -11.66 -14.63 11.28
C GLU A 170 -12.80 -13.61 11.40
N ASP A 171 -13.77 -13.67 10.48
CA ASP A 171 -14.90 -12.74 10.42
C ASP A 171 -14.46 -11.26 10.37
N GLY A 172 -13.34 -11.02 9.67
CA GLY A 172 -12.76 -9.70 9.48
C GLY A 172 -12.37 -8.98 10.77
N LYS A 173 -12.03 -9.68 11.87
CA LYS A 173 -11.57 -9.03 13.12
C LYS A 173 -10.44 -8.03 12.90
N VAL A 174 -9.44 -8.41 12.11
CA VAL A 174 -8.30 -7.54 11.75
C VAL A 174 -8.67 -6.65 10.59
N GLY A 175 -9.26 -7.21 9.53
CA GLY A 175 -9.60 -6.46 8.33
C GLY A 175 -10.48 -5.24 8.62
N ARG A 176 -11.50 -5.37 9.49
CA ARG A 176 -12.36 -4.25 9.91
C ARG A 176 -11.60 -3.13 10.60
N LYS A 177 -10.64 -3.47 11.46
CA LYS A 177 -9.77 -2.48 12.10
C LYS A 177 -8.83 -1.82 11.11
N VAL A 178 -8.27 -2.58 10.16
CA VAL A 178 -7.40 -2.05 9.11
C VAL A 178 -8.17 -1.10 8.19
N VAL A 179 -9.38 -1.48 7.77
CA VAL A 179 -10.26 -0.61 6.97
C VAL A 179 -10.62 0.67 7.74
N ALA A 180 -11.00 0.55 9.02
CA ALA A 180 -11.26 1.71 9.88
C ALA A 180 -10.04 2.64 9.96
N LYS A 181 -8.85 2.08 10.18
CA LYS A 181 -7.60 2.85 10.23
C LYS A 181 -7.34 3.58 8.92
N VAL A 182 -7.38 2.87 7.79
CA VAL A 182 -6.93 3.38 6.49
C VAL A 182 -7.96 4.31 5.86
N LEU A 183 -9.22 3.88 5.75
CA LEU A 183 -10.28 4.65 5.10
C LEU A 183 -11.00 5.62 6.05
N GLY A 184 -10.94 5.36 7.36
CA GLY A 184 -11.93 5.89 8.28
C GLY A 184 -13.24 5.11 8.20
N MET A 185 -13.91 5.00 9.33
CA MET A 185 -15.26 4.44 9.41
C MET A 185 -16.19 5.50 9.96
N GLU A 186 -17.33 5.68 9.31
CA GLU A 186 -18.37 6.55 9.84
C GLU A 186 -19.03 5.91 11.07
N SER A 187 -19.01 6.62 12.20
CA SER A 187 -19.45 6.10 13.50
C SER A 187 -20.92 5.67 13.56
N SER A 188 -21.79 6.31 12.77
CA SER A 188 -23.24 6.00 12.74
C SER A 188 -23.56 4.80 11.86
N SER A 189 -22.94 4.74 10.68
CA SER A 189 -23.31 3.80 9.64
C SER A 189 -22.44 2.54 9.65
N GLY A 190 -21.20 2.64 10.13
CA GLY A 190 -20.16 1.63 9.97
C GLY A 190 -19.58 1.56 8.55
N ASP A 191 -19.83 2.57 7.72
CA ASP A 191 -19.32 2.61 6.34
C ASP A 191 -17.93 3.22 6.23
N SER A 192 -17.18 2.72 5.26
CA SER A 192 -15.95 3.34 4.80
C SER A 192 -16.14 3.78 3.36
N VAL A 193 -16.10 5.10 3.14
CA VAL A 193 -16.32 5.72 1.83
C VAL A 193 -15.05 6.44 1.40
N THR A 194 -14.68 6.29 0.14
CA THR A 194 -13.56 6.98 -0.49
C THR A 194 -13.83 7.19 -1.98
N ASP A 195 -12.89 7.80 -2.70
CA ASP A 195 -13.03 8.09 -4.11
C ASP A 195 -11.70 8.00 -4.88
N SER A 196 -11.75 8.24 -6.19
CA SER A 196 -10.62 8.22 -7.09
C SER A 196 -9.59 9.33 -6.83
N LEU A 197 -9.98 10.41 -6.15
CA LEU A 197 -9.15 11.58 -5.89
C LEU A 197 -8.51 11.57 -4.49
N ALA A 198 -8.99 10.69 -3.60
CA ALA A 198 -8.46 10.57 -2.25
C ALA A 198 -6.95 10.31 -2.25
N THR A 199 -6.21 11.13 -1.52
CA THR A 199 -4.77 11.00 -1.31
C THR A 199 -4.49 10.60 0.13
N GLY A 200 -3.24 10.27 0.46
CA GLY A 200 -2.84 10.09 1.85
C GLY A 200 -1.89 11.19 2.32
N PRO A 201 -1.42 11.10 3.57
CA PRO A 201 -0.50 12.07 4.13
C PRO A 201 0.74 12.20 3.25
N SER A 202 1.22 13.43 3.11
CA SER A 202 2.42 13.73 2.31
C SER A 202 3.58 12.84 2.76
N ARG A 203 4.10 11.99 1.87
CA ARG A 203 5.29 11.15 2.11
C ARG A 203 6.52 11.97 2.52
N ALA A 204 6.53 13.26 2.19
CA ALA A 204 7.53 14.20 2.65
C ALA A 204 7.22 14.62 4.10
N LYS A 205 8.01 14.08 5.04
CA LYS A 205 8.15 14.52 6.44
C LYS A 205 7.11 13.95 7.40
N ASP A 206 7.28 12.68 7.77
CA ASP A 206 6.79 12.25 9.07
C ASP A 206 7.61 12.98 10.16
N ALA A 207 6.99 13.98 10.81
CA ALA A 207 7.64 14.79 11.83
C ALA A 207 8.09 13.96 13.04
N LYS A 208 7.45 12.81 13.28
CA LYS A 208 7.85 11.84 14.32
C LYS A 208 9.10 11.06 13.91
N GLU A 209 9.20 10.67 12.65
CA GLU A 209 10.42 10.08 12.09
C GLU A 209 11.57 11.10 12.17
N GLN A 210 11.35 12.36 11.79
CA GLN A 210 12.34 13.44 11.91
C GLN A 210 12.74 13.75 13.36
N SER A 211 11.80 13.71 14.30
CA SER A 211 12.09 13.94 15.72
C SER A 211 12.84 12.76 16.36
N SER A 212 12.58 11.53 15.91
CA SER A 212 13.40 10.36 16.27
C SER A 212 14.80 10.38 15.61
N LEU A 213 14.93 11.01 14.43
CA LEU A 213 16.20 11.23 13.74
C LEU A 213 17.08 12.30 14.43
N GLN A 214 16.47 13.36 14.97
CA GLN A 214 17.20 14.44 15.64
C GLN A 214 17.74 14.05 17.03
N SER A 215 17.12 13.08 17.71
CA SER A 215 17.52 12.74 19.07
C SER A 215 18.65 11.70 19.18
N ILE A 216 18.96 10.93 18.13
CA ILE A 216 19.80 9.71 18.28
C ILE A 216 20.96 9.55 17.25
N ALA A 217 21.10 10.36 16.21
CA ALA A 217 22.24 10.25 15.29
C ALA A 217 23.17 11.46 15.33
N HIS A 218 24.49 11.23 15.29
CA HIS A 218 25.51 12.26 15.05
C HIS A 218 25.25 12.95 13.71
N THR A 219 24.40 13.98 13.73
CA THR A 219 24.22 14.87 12.60
C THR A 219 25.56 15.51 12.31
N GLY A 220 26.08 15.31 11.09
CA GLY A 220 27.25 16.03 10.59
C GLY A 220 27.17 17.51 10.94
N ARG A 221 28.33 18.12 11.21
CA ARG A 221 28.37 19.54 11.60
C ARG A 221 28.00 20.42 10.43
N GLU A 222 27.19 21.43 10.71
CA GLU A 222 26.95 22.52 9.78
C GLU A 222 28.05 23.58 10.00
N GLU A 223 28.96 23.71 9.05
CA GLU A 223 29.97 24.78 9.02
C GLU A 223 29.75 25.60 7.73
N GLY A 224 29.55 26.91 7.88
CA GLY A 224 29.41 27.83 6.74
C GLY A 224 28.23 27.55 5.81
N GLY A 225 27.13 26.95 6.30
CA GLY A 225 25.96 26.62 5.50
C GLY A 225 26.12 25.35 4.65
N LYS A 226 27.14 24.53 4.92
CA LYS A 226 27.31 23.19 4.34
C LYS A 226 27.38 22.15 5.44
N MET A 227 26.75 21.00 5.19
CA MET A 227 26.70 19.87 6.13
C MET A 227 27.88 18.93 5.86
N ILE A 228 28.78 18.76 6.82
CA ILE A 228 30.01 17.98 6.69
C ILE A 228 29.87 16.64 7.43
N TRP A 229 30.14 15.53 6.73
CA TRP A 229 30.13 14.16 7.25
C TRP A 229 31.55 13.56 7.26
N GLY A 230 31.99 12.98 8.39
CA GLY A 230 33.29 12.28 8.52
C GLY A 230 33.99 12.50 9.87
N LYS A 231 34.92 11.61 10.23
CA LYS A 231 35.75 11.77 11.44
C LYS A 231 36.76 12.91 11.22
N SER A 232 36.69 13.97 12.02
CA SER A 232 37.72 15.02 12.03
C SER A 232 39.05 14.43 12.49
N ARG A 233 40.15 14.75 11.81
CA ARG A 233 41.48 14.60 12.42
C ARG A 233 41.57 15.56 13.62
N PRO A 234 42.15 15.15 14.76
CA PRO A 234 42.42 16.08 15.85
C PRO A 234 43.26 17.25 15.33
N LYS A 235 42.89 18.48 15.71
CA LYS A 235 43.78 19.63 15.53
C LYS A 235 44.94 19.44 16.49
N ASP A 236 46.07 18.94 16.00
CA ASP A 236 47.32 19.01 16.73
C ASP A 236 47.79 20.47 16.79
N ASP A 237 48.01 20.94 18.01
CA ASP A 237 48.66 22.20 18.32
C ASP A 237 50.05 22.26 17.68
N HIS A 238 50.24 23.29 16.85
CA HIS A 238 51.51 23.93 16.48
C HIS A 238 52.79 23.07 16.38
N LYS A 239 53.25 22.83 15.14
CA LYS A 239 54.52 23.34 14.57
C LYS A 239 54.72 22.86 13.13
N GLN A 240 54.84 23.79 12.18
CA GLN A 240 55.32 23.51 10.82
C GLN A 240 56.77 22.97 10.83
N PRO A 241 57.22 22.27 9.77
CA PRO A 241 57.84 22.99 8.65
C PRO A 241 57.40 22.56 7.23
N ARG A 242 57.56 23.54 6.32
CA ARG A 242 57.50 23.58 4.83
C ARG A 242 57.75 22.29 4.04
N PHE A 243 57.04 22.08 2.93
CA PHE A 243 57.46 22.40 1.54
C PHE A 243 56.25 22.26 0.55
N GLU A 244 56.41 22.79 -0.66
CA GLU A 244 55.44 23.47 -1.55
C GLU A 244 54.38 22.61 -2.29
N PRO A 245 53.19 23.15 -2.59
CA PRO A 245 52.31 22.62 -3.62
C PRO A 245 52.72 23.14 -5.01
N PHE A 246 52.83 22.22 -5.95
CA PHE A 246 52.93 22.45 -7.39
C PHE A 246 51.61 23.07 -7.89
N GLU A 247 51.67 24.29 -8.43
CA GLU A 247 50.57 24.90 -9.18
C GLU A 247 50.59 24.36 -10.61
N VAL A 248 49.43 23.90 -11.09
CA VAL A 248 49.16 23.70 -12.52
C VAL A 248 48.09 24.72 -12.89
N GLU A 249 48.51 25.74 -13.64
CA GLU A 249 47.66 26.76 -14.24
C GLU A 249 46.74 26.15 -15.30
N VAL A 250 45.49 26.61 -15.34
CA VAL A 250 44.66 26.54 -16.55
C VAL A 250 44.07 27.93 -16.78
N ASP A 251 44.49 28.54 -17.90
CA ASP A 251 44.09 29.83 -18.45
C ASP A 251 42.63 29.86 -18.91
N GLY A 252 41.98 31.03 -18.82
CA GLY A 252 40.75 31.34 -19.54
C GLY A 252 39.90 32.47 -18.94
N ASP A 253 40.06 33.67 -19.49
CA ASP A 253 39.59 34.99 -19.05
C ASP A 253 38.05 35.25 -18.92
N PRO A 254 37.64 36.36 -18.26
CA PRO A 254 36.34 36.55 -17.63
C PRO A 254 35.33 37.39 -18.45
N ILE A 255 34.02 37.25 -18.15
CA ILE A 255 33.03 38.27 -18.51
C ILE A 255 32.11 38.58 -17.31
N SER A 256 32.17 39.85 -16.92
CA SER A 256 31.43 40.57 -15.89
C SER A 256 30.04 41.05 -16.34
N ILE A 257 29.00 40.94 -15.51
CA ILE A 257 27.93 41.96 -15.32
C ILE A 257 27.27 41.78 -13.92
N PRO A 258 26.53 42.75 -13.34
CA PRO A 258 26.89 43.38 -12.08
C PRO A 258 25.84 43.22 -10.96
N ASP A 259 26.21 43.85 -9.85
CA ASP A 259 25.56 44.03 -8.56
C ASP A 259 24.04 44.23 -8.46
N THR A 260 23.59 43.86 -7.26
CA THR A 260 22.48 44.43 -6.45
C THR A 260 21.04 44.22 -6.89
N LEU A 261 20.30 43.43 -6.09
CA LEU A 261 19.19 43.94 -5.27
C LEU A 261 19.05 43.10 -3.98
N GLU A 262 19.46 43.68 -2.85
CA GLU A 262 19.10 43.20 -1.52
C GLU A 262 17.58 43.29 -1.31
N VAL A 263 16.95 42.19 -0.86
CA VAL A 263 15.67 42.25 -0.14
C VAL A 263 15.85 41.65 1.24
N LYS A 264 16.00 42.54 2.22
CA LYS A 264 16.05 42.28 3.66
C LYS A 264 14.82 41.51 4.14
N LYS A 265 14.98 40.22 4.49
CA LYS A 265 14.02 39.50 5.33
C LYS A 265 14.19 39.92 6.79
N ARG A 266 13.33 40.83 7.26
CA ARG A 266 13.17 41.16 8.69
C ARG A 266 12.64 39.94 9.45
N LYS A 267 13.48 39.34 10.30
CA LYS A 267 13.05 38.50 11.44
C LYS A 267 12.08 39.31 12.31
N ARG A 268 10.83 38.88 12.43
CA ARG A 268 9.95 39.27 13.54
C ARG A 268 9.99 38.16 14.57
N ALA A 269 10.35 38.54 15.79
CA ALA A 269 10.35 37.70 16.97
C ALA A 269 8.93 37.19 17.25
N LEU A 270 8.82 35.90 17.56
CA LEU A 270 7.61 35.31 18.13
C LEU A 270 7.42 35.85 19.56
N GLN A 271 6.22 36.36 19.84
CA GLN A 271 5.62 36.29 21.16
C GLN A 271 4.40 35.36 21.07
N PRO A 272 4.11 34.61 22.15
CA PRO A 272 3.13 33.54 22.14
C PRO A 272 1.73 34.15 22.24
N ASN A 273 0.82 33.72 21.37
CA ASN A 273 -0.60 33.95 21.61
C ASN A 273 -1.34 32.64 21.36
N ASP A 274 -1.92 32.13 22.45
CA ASP A 274 -2.89 31.06 22.48
C ASP A 274 -4.02 31.34 21.50
N GLY A 275 -4.38 30.30 20.75
CA GLY A 275 -5.45 30.30 19.78
C GLY A 275 -5.38 29.02 18.99
N ASP A 276 -6.09 28.00 19.50
CA ASP A 276 -6.41 26.74 18.83
C ASP A 276 -6.62 26.96 17.32
N LYS A 277 -5.57 26.68 16.55
CA LYS A 277 -5.71 26.30 15.15
C LYS A 277 -5.79 24.80 15.15
N VAL A 278 -7.00 24.29 15.32
CA VAL A 278 -7.32 22.92 14.92
C VAL A 278 -7.11 22.89 13.41
N GLU A 279 -5.96 22.37 12.97
CA GLU A 279 -5.76 22.00 11.57
C GLU A 279 -6.93 21.08 11.19
N PRO A 280 -7.52 21.24 9.99
CA PRO A 280 -8.62 20.36 9.58
C PRO A 280 -8.10 18.92 9.66
N GLU A 281 -8.68 18.11 10.55
CA GLU A 281 -8.38 16.68 10.55
C GLU A 281 -8.62 16.17 9.13
N ASP A 282 -7.60 15.51 8.60
CA ASP A 282 -7.48 15.00 7.24
C ASP A 282 -8.40 13.75 7.09
N ASP A 283 -9.68 13.93 7.41
CA ASP A 283 -10.73 12.91 7.52
C ASP A 283 -10.97 12.17 6.19
N GLU A 284 -10.57 12.79 5.07
CA GLU A 284 -10.71 12.21 3.73
C GLU A 284 -9.44 11.53 3.22
N SER A 285 -8.34 11.60 3.98
CA SER A 285 -7.06 11.03 3.57
C SER A 285 -6.96 9.53 3.88
N LEU A 286 -6.31 8.81 2.97
CA LEU A 286 -5.99 7.39 3.07
C LEU A 286 -4.77 7.17 3.97
N GLN A 287 -4.99 6.58 5.15
CA GLN A 287 -3.99 6.44 6.22
C GLN A 287 -3.35 5.04 6.25
N PHE A 288 -2.70 4.65 5.15
CA PHE A 288 -1.88 3.43 5.11
C PHE A 288 -0.68 3.54 6.07
N THR A 289 -0.07 2.40 6.41
CA THR A 289 1.18 2.41 7.19
C THR A 289 2.27 3.10 6.39
N PRO A 290 2.84 4.22 6.88
CA PRO A 290 3.85 4.95 6.14
C PRO A 290 5.19 4.21 6.19
N PHE A 291 5.89 4.16 5.06
CA PHE A 291 7.28 3.71 4.96
C PHE A 291 7.92 4.23 3.68
N ASP A 292 9.25 4.27 3.66
CA ASP A 292 10.05 4.61 2.49
C ASP A 292 11.02 3.47 2.19
N THR A 293 10.94 2.91 0.98
CA THR A 293 11.84 1.83 0.54
C THR A 293 13.29 2.31 0.42
N ARG A 294 13.51 3.62 0.19
CA ARG A 294 14.84 4.24 0.13
C ARG A 294 15.51 4.34 1.50
N ARG A 295 14.74 4.28 2.59
CA ARG A 295 15.21 4.30 3.97
C ARG A 295 14.83 3.00 4.67
N SER A 296 15.64 1.97 4.46
CA SER A 296 15.33 0.59 4.86
C SER A 296 16.20 0.03 5.99
N TRP A 297 16.96 0.88 6.69
CA TRP A 297 17.88 0.46 7.75
C TRP A 297 17.42 0.91 9.16
N PRO A 298 17.82 0.16 10.21
CA PRO A 298 17.58 0.55 11.60
C PRO A 298 18.08 1.94 11.97
N PRO A 299 17.43 2.63 12.92
CA PRO A 299 18.01 3.81 13.56
C PRO A 299 19.41 3.48 14.10
N ALA A 300 20.36 4.39 13.91
CA ALA A 300 21.77 4.25 14.30
C ALA A 300 22.62 3.21 13.52
N SER A 301 22.17 2.76 12.33
CA SER A 301 22.98 1.92 11.45
C SER A 301 24.27 2.61 10.99
N TYR A 302 25.37 1.87 10.89
CA TYR A 302 26.65 2.34 10.34
C TYR A 302 26.85 1.86 8.88
N GLY A 303 27.85 2.39 8.17
CA GLY A 303 28.01 2.26 6.72
C GLY A 303 27.72 0.87 6.12
N ALA A 304 28.34 -0.19 6.63
CA ALA A 304 28.11 -1.56 6.14
C ALA A 304 26.66 -2.05 6.34
N GLU A 305 26.03 -1.70 7.46
CA GLU A 305 24.62 -2.01 7.73
C GLU A 305 23.69 -1.19 6.82
N ILE A 306 24.02 0.09 6.59
CA ILE A 306 23.27 0.94 5.65
C ILE A 306 23.28 0.31 4.26
N THR A 307 24.44 -0.09 3.74
CA THR A 307 24.53 -0.77 2.45
C THR A 307 23.73 -2.07 2.44
N ARG A 308 23.88 -2.92 3.47
CA ARG A 308 23.14 -4.19 3.58
C ARG A 308 21.63 -3.98 3.49
N TRP A 309 21.08 -3.11 4.33
CA TRP A 309 19.64 -2.88 4.41
C TRP A 309 19.11 -2.02 3.24
N SER A 310 19.97 -1.21 2.61
CA SER A 310 19.64 -0.50 1.36
C SER A 310 19.42 -1.44 0.18
N HIS A 311 19.96 -2.67 0.22
CA HIS A 311 19.58 -3.74 -0.72
C HIS A 311 18.45 -4.61 -0.13
N ASP A 312 18.66 -5.19 1.06
CA ASP A 312 17.70 -6.09 1.69
C ASP A 312 16.65 -5.34 2.54
N LYS A 313 15.38 -5.44 2.15
CA LYS A 313 14.27 -4.75 2.81
C LYS A 313 13.71 -5.49 4.04
N SER A 314 14.31 -6.61 4.43
CA SER A 314 13.80 -7.49 5.49
C SER A 314 13.60 -6.79 6.84
N TRP A 315 14.53 -5.91 7.24
CA TRP A 315 14.36 -5.12 8.46
C TRP A 315 13.15 -4.19 8.35
N LEU A 316 13.05 -3.46 7.24
CA LEU A 316 11.96 -2.51 7.00
C LEU A 316 10.61 -3.24 6.97
N LEU A 317 10.53 -4.40 6.33
CA LEU A 317 9.30 -5.19 6.29
C LEU A 317 8.85 -5.59 7.71
N ARG A 318 9.79 -6.05 8.55
CA ARG A 318 9.50 -6.39 9.95
C ARG A 318 9.04 -5.17 10.75
N ASP A 319 9.71 -4.04 10.59
CA ASP A 319 9.32 -2.77 11.25
C ASP A 319 7.91 -2.33 10.85
N VAL A 320 7.61 -2.31 9.54
CA VAL A 320 6.30 -1.91 9.01
C VAL A 320 5.21 -2.86 9.51
N ALA A 321 5.47 -4.17 9.51
CA ALA A 321 4.52 -5.16 10.03
C ALA A 321 4.27 -4.97 11.53
N LEU A 322 5.31 -4.71 12.33
CA LEU A 322 5.19 -4.42 13.76
C LEU A 322 4.40 -3.13 14.03
N ARG A 323 4.66 -2.06 13.28
CA ARG A 323 3.92 -0.79 13.42
C ARG A 323 2.46 -0.96 13.03
N SER A 324 2.17 -1.63 11.91
CA SER A 324 0.79 -1.91 11.51
C SER A 324 0.07 -2.78 12.55
N HIS A 325 0.75 -3.81 13.10
CA HIS A 325 0.18 -4.66 14.13
C HIS A 325 -0.10 -3.93 15.46
N SER A 326 0.85 -3.12 15.93
CA SER A 326 0.74 -2.39 17.21
C SER A 326 -0.42 -1.41 17.24
N ILE A 327 -0.77 -0.81 16.08
CA ILE A 327 -1.91 0.10 15.95
C ILE A 327 -3.25 -0.67 16.05
N ILE A 328 -3.29 -1.91 15.58
CA ILE A 328 -4.53 -2.68 15.40
C ILE A 328 -4.87 -3.58 16.60
N SER A 329 -3.87 -4.23 17.19
CA SER A 329 -4.08 -5.08 18.37
C SER A 329 -2.79 -5.29 19.17
N PRO A 330 -2.63 -4.66 20.35
CA PRO A 330 -1.46 -4.84 21.19
C PRO A 330 -1.48 -6.13 22.04
N SER A 331 -2.57 -6.92 22.02
CA SER A 331 -2.85 -7.95 23.06
C SER A 331 -3.00 -9.39 22.58
N THR A 332 -3.07 -9.67 21.28
CA THR A 332 -3.34 -11.03 20.77
C THR A 332 -2.13 -11.57 20.00
N LYS A 333 -1.80 -12.86 20.18
CA LYS A 333 -0.82 -13.64 19.38
C LYS A 333 -1.28 -13.78 17.92
N MET A 334 -1.49 -12.68 17.23
CA MET A 334 -1.89 -12.68 15.83
C MET A 334 -0.69 -12.93 14.93
N GLN A 335 -0.95 -13.41 13.72
CA GLN A 335 0.04 -13.47 12.65
C GLN A 335 0.54 -12.04 12.39
N LEU A 336 1.85 -11.82 12.61
CA LEU A 336 2.50 -10.49 12.55
C LEU A 336 2.21 -9.75 11.23
N PHE A 337 2.15 -10.49 10.13
CA PHE A 337 1.95 -9.94 8.79
C PHE A 337 0.47 -9.75 8.41
N GLN A 338 -0.49 -10.23 9.22
CA GLN A 338 -1.91 -10.14 8.86
C GLN A 338 -2.36 -8.70 8.54
N PRO A 339 -2.05 -7.68 9.36
CA PRO A 339 -2.52 -6.32 9.10
C PRO A 339 -1.93 -5.71 7.83
N ILE A 340 -0.65 -5.95 7.54
CA ILE A 340 0.00 -5.43 6.32
C ILE A 340 -0.51 -6.14 5.07
N LEU A 341 -0.85 -7.44 5.16
CA LEU A 341 -1.51 -8.18 4.06
C LEU A 341 -2.92 -7.63 3.79
N CYS A 342 -3.67 -7.25 4.83
CA CYS A 342 -4.94 -6.55 4.66
C CYS A 342 -4.78 -5.19 3.96
N GLU A 343 -3.74 -4.41 4.32
CA GLU A 343 -3.43 -3.15 3.64
C GLU A 343 -3.05 -3.38 2.17
N PHE A 344 -2.33 -4.46 1.87
CA PHE A 344 -1.97 -4.85 0.50
C PHE A 344 -3.19 -5.24 -0.34
N GLU A 345 -4.13 -6.02 0.23
CA GLU A 345 -5.42 -6.33 -0.41
C GLU A 345 -6.24 -5.06 -0.66
N LEU A 346 -6.38 -4.21 0.36
CA LEU A 346 -7.18 -2.98 0.29
C LEU A 346 -6.63 -2.01 -0.76
N ALA A 347 -5.31 -1.79 -0.79
CA ALA A 347 -4.67 -0.91 -1.76
C ALA A 347 -4.99 -1.33 -3.21
N PHE A 348 -4.92 -2.64 -3.49
CA PHE A 348 -5.25 -3.17 -4.81
C PHE A 348 -6.73 -3.04 -5.17
N ILE A 349 -7.63 -3.30 -4.21
CA ILE A 349 -9.07 -3.15 -4.40
C ILE A 349 -9.38 -1.69 -4.76
N LEU A 350 -8.88 -0.72 -3.99
CA LEU A 350 -9.10 0.71 -4.26
C LEU A 350 -8.54 1.14 -5.61
N PHE A 351 -7.37 0.64 -5.99
CA PHE A 351 -6.84 0.84 -7.34
C PHE A 351 -7.82 0.31 -8.40
N LEU A 352 -8.25 -0.96 -8.29
CA LEU A 352 -9.07 -1.60 -9.30
C LEU A 352 -10.46 -0.96 -9.43
N VAL A 353 -11.16 -0.73 -8.31
CA VAL A 353 -12.53 -0.23 -8.32
C VAL A 353 -12.63 1.29 -8.45
N ALA A 354 -11.70 2.06 -7.87
CA ALA A 354 -11.74 3.52 -7.89
C ALA A 354 -10.79 4.15 -8.92
N GLN A 355 -9.82 3.42 -9.48
CA GLN A 355 -8.65 4.02 -10.16
C GLN A 355 -7.89 5.00 -9.26
N ASN A 356 -7.81 4.71 -7.97
CA ASN A 356 -7.09 5.57 -7.04
C ASN A 356 -5.57 5.38 -7.22
N ILE A 357 -4.90 6.45 -7.68
CA ILE A 357 -3.45 6.44 -7.97
C ILE A 357 -2.62 6.32 -6.68
N TYR A 358 -3.05 6.95 -5.59
CA TYR A 358 -2.33 6.87 -4.32
C TYR A 358 -2.30 5.44 -3.77
N ALA A 359 -3.43 4.73 -3.85
CA ALA A 359 -3.52 3.31 -3.48
C ALA A 359 -2.65 2.42 -4.39
N TRP A 360 -2.55 2.73 -5.68
CA TRP A 360 -1.65 2.04 -6.61
C TRP A 360 -0.18 2.19 -6.22
N GLU A 361 0.27 3.41 -5.94
CA GLU A 361 1.65 3.67 -5.51
C GLU A 361 1.97 2.98 -4.17
N GLN A 362 1.00 2.92 -3.26
CA GLN A 362 1.15 2.19 -2.01
C GLN A 362 1.24 0.67 -2.25
N TRP A 363 0.42 0.12 -3.14
CA TRP A 363 0.49 -1.29 -3.54
C TRP A 363 1.86 -1.63 -4.14
N LYS A 364 2.38 -0.81 -5.07
CA LYS A 364 3.73 -0.99 -5.65
C LYS A 364 4.83 -0.92 -4.59
N SER A 365 4.71 0.00 -3.64
CA SER A 365 5.67 0.13 -2.53
C SER A 365 5.67 -1.13 -1.65
N LEU A 366 4.50 -1.71 -1.37
CA LEU A 366 4.36 -2.96 -0.62
C LEU A 366 4.87 -4.17 -1.42
N LEU A 367 4.60 -4.23 -2.74
CA LEU A 367 5.14 -5.24 -3.64
C LEU A 367 6.66 -5.27 -3.54
N THR A 368 7.32 -4.12 -3.71
CA THR A 368 8.78 -4.00 -3.57
C THR A 368 9.27 -4.41 -2.19
N LEU A 369 8.55 -4.01 -1.13
CA LEU A 369 8.93 -4.33 0.24
C LEU A 369 8.98 -5.85 0.46
N PHE A 370 7.98 -6.60 -0.01
CA PHE A 370 7.98 -8.06 0.09
C PHE A 370 9.01 -8.71 -0.85
N CYS A 371 9.07 -8.29 -2.12
CA CYS A 371 9.94 -8.88 -3.13
C CYS A 371 11.44 -8.74 -2.79
N ARG A 372 11.85 -7.59 -2.22
CA ARG A 372 13.24 -7.30 -1.84
C ARG A 372 13.58 -7.64 -0.38
N SER A 373 12.69 -8.31 0.36
CA SER A 373 12.99 -8.80 1.71
C SER A 373 13.51 -10.22 1.67
N SER A 374 14.83 -10.35 1.55
CA SER A 374 15.53 -11.62 1.29
C SER A 374 15.90 -12.38 2.58
N SER A 375 16.53 -11.72 3.56
CA SER A 375 16.98 -12.39 4.79
C SER A 375 15.80 -12.92 5.63
N ILE A 376 14.63 -12.26 5.60
CA ILE A 376 13.45 -12.69 6.38
C ILE A 376 12.91 -14.06 5.94
N ILE A 377 13.13 -14.46 4.69
CA ILE A 377 12.80 -15.80 4.18
C ILE A 377 13.98 -16.77 4.22
N GLY A 378 15.11 -16.38 4.81
CA GLY A 378 16.30 -17.21 4.92
C GLY A 378 17.20 -17.22 3.68
N ALA A 379 16.98 -16.31 2.72
CA ALA A 379 17.88 -16.17 1.58
C ALA A 379 19.20 -15.53 2.02
N GLN A 380 20.33 -16.13 1.64
CA GLN A 380 21.65 -15.60 1.96
C GLN A 380 21.89 -14.31 1.17
N SER A 381 22.42 -13.29 1.84
CA SER A 381 22.82 -12.04 1.19
C SER A 381 24.05 -12.26 0.31
N GLY A 382 24.15 -11.57 -0.84
CA GLY A 382 25.38 -11.55 -1.65
C GLY A 382 26.61 -10.99 -0.91
N PHE A 383 26.38 -10.26 0.20
CA PHE A 383 27.45 -9.75 1.07
C PHE A 383 27.86 -10.74 2.18
N GLN A 384 27.16 -11.86 2.32
CA GLN A 384 27.50 -12.90 3.29
C GLN A 384 28.40 -13.96 2.64
N LEU A 385 29.44 -14.36 3.36
CA LEU A 385 30.31 -15.47 2.96
C LEU A 385 29.46 -16.75 2.83
N HIS A 386 29.62 -17.44 1.70
CA HIS A 386 28.92 -18.70 1.42
C HIS A 386 29.20 -19.73 2.53
N ARG A 387 28.18 -20.44 3.01
CA ARG A 387 28.31 -21.36 4.17
C ARG A 387 29.43 -22.38 4.05
N SER A 388 29.80 -22.81 2.83
CA SER A 388 30.93 -23.74 2.63
C SER A 388 32.30 -23.15 2.96
N THR A 389 32.41 -21.84 3.14
CA THR A 389 33.64 -21.14 3.55
C THR A 389 33.76 -21.03 5.08
N ILE A 390 32.70 -21.36 5.81
CA ILE A 390 32.69 -21.41 7.28
C ILE A 390 33.24 -22.79 7.68
N ASN A 391 34.53 -22.87 8.00
CA ASN A 391 35.15 -24.11 8.47
C ASN A 391 34.61 -24.50 9.86
N ASP A 392 34.30 -25.79 10.06
CA ASP A 392 33.90 -26.41 11.33
C ASP A 392 34.92 -26.24 12.49
N SER A 393 36.10 -25.65 12.23
CA SER A 393 37.15 -25.40 13.22
C SER A 393 37.01 -24.10 14.01
N CYS A 394 36.00 -23.25 13.72
CA CYS A 394 35.80 -21.97 14.41
C CYS A 394 34.56 -21.94 15.33
N HIS A 395 34.22 -23.07 15.97
CA HIS A 395 33.10 -23.14 16.91
C HIS A 395 33.17 -22.13 18.08
N ASP A 396 34.32 -21.50 18.35
CA ASP A 396 34.52 -20.61 19.52
C ASP A 396 35.12 -19.22 19.21
N ALA A 397 35.31 -18.83 17.95
CA ALA A 397 35.89 -17.53 17.61
C ALA A 397 35.01 -16.76 16.62
N CYS A 398 34.20 -15.85 17.18
CA CYS A 398 33.44 -14.83 16.46
C CYS A 398 32.52 -15.38 15.35
N ILE A 399 31.53 -16.19 15.74
CA ILE A 399 30.20 -15.92 15.21
C ILE A 399 29.80 -14.62 15.92
N PRO A 400 29.74 -13.44 15.25
CA PRO A 400 29.00 -12.35 15.87
C PRO A 400 27.66 -12.97 16.22
N VAL A 401 27.17 -12.76 17.43
CA VAL A 401 25.78 -13.01 17.81
C VAL A 401 24.92 -12.07 16.95
N ALA A 402 24.98 -12.26 15.63
CA ALA A 402 24.08 -11.75 14.64
C ALA A 402 22.85 -12.58 14.93
N VAL A 403 21.95 -11.96 15.69
CA VAL A 403 20.51 -12.19 15.70
C VAL A 403 20.20 -13.38 14.79
N GLU A 404 19.91 -14.55 15.35
CA GLU A 404 19.17 -15.56 14.60
C GLU A 404 17.94 -14.81 14.08
N GLU A 405 18.03 -14.31 12.85
CA GLU A 405 16.97 -13.55 12.22
C GLU A 405 15.87 -14.58 12.06
N ASP A 406 14.89 -14.53 12.97
CA ASP A 406 13.71 -15.38 13.01
C ASP A 406 13.19 -15.49 11.57
N VAL A 407 13.46 -16.63 10.91
CA VAL A 407 13.08 -16.87 9.53
C VAL A 407 11.59 -17.08 9.51
N ARG A 408 10.88 -16.26 8.74
CA ARG A 408 9.42 -16.17 8.77
C ARG A 408 8.86 -16.21 7.37
N LEU A 409 8.45 -17.41 6.97
CA LEU A 409 7.90 -17.68 5.64
C LEU A 409 6.40 -17.35 5.55
N ASP A 410 5.71 -17.24 6.69
CA ASP A 410 4.27 -16.98 6.78
C ASP A 410 3.86 -15.67 6.09
N GLY A 411 4.67 -14.62 6.20
CA GLY A 411 4.45 -13.35 5.53
C GLY A 411 4.47 -13.49 4.00
N HIS A 412 5.49 -14.13 3.44
CA HIS A 412 5.65 -14.30 1.98
C HIS A 412 4.67 -15.30 1.39
N VAL A 413 4.34 -16.38 2.11
CA VAL A 413 3.25 -17.29 1.73
C VAL A 413 1.93 -16.53 1.65
N GLY A 414 1.61 -15.71 2.67
CA GLY A 414 0.43 -14.86 2.66
C GLY A 414 0.42 -13.89 1.49
N PHE A 415 1.53 -13.20 1.25
CA PHE A 415 1.71 -12.24 0.15
C PHE A 415 1.49 -12.86 -1.23
N LEU A 416 2.08 -14.04 -1.51
CA LEU A 416 1.89 -14.73 -2.80
C LEU A 416 0.45 -15.20 -3.00
N ASN A 417 -0.21 -15.63 -1.92
CA ASN A 417 -1.63 -15.96 -1.96
C ASN A 417 -2.50 -14.73 -2.27
N VAL A 418 -2.13 -13.55 -1.77
CA VAL A 418 -2.81 -12.29 -2.09
C VAL A 418 -2.60 -11.92 -3.56
N LEU A 419 -1.35 -11.96 -4.05
CA LEU A 419 -1.05 -11.70 -5.47
C LEU A 419 -1.84 -12.61 -6.40
N TYR A 420 -1.93 -13.90 -6.07
CA TYR A 420 -2.76 -14.85 -6.81
C TYR A 420 -4.24 -14.40 -6.85
N GLY A 421 -4.80 -13.97 -5.71
CA GLY A 421 -6.16 -13.44 -5.65
C GLY A 421 -6.35 -12.17 -6.49
N GLN A 422 -5.41 -11.23 -6.41
CA GLN A 422 -5.42 -9.95 -7.12
C GLN A 422 -5.33 -10.14 -8.63
N PHE A 423 -4.39 -10.94 -9.13
CA PHE A 423 -4.25 -11.22 -10.57
C PHE A 423 -5.44 -11.98 -11.15
N ARG A 424 -6.22 -12.69 -10.33
CA ARG A 424 -7.50 -13.26 -10.79
C ARG A 424 -8.55 -12.19 -11.08
N LEU A 425 -8.51 -11.04 -10.44
CA LEU A 425 -9.43 -9.92 -10.69
C LEU A 425 -9.10 -9.15 -11.98
N VAL A 426 -7.81 -9.03 -12.31
CA VAL A 426 -7.35 -8.29 -13.50
C VAL A 426 -7.83 -8.97 -14.77
N GLN A 427 -8.33 -8.26 -15.78
CA GLN A 427 -8.73 -8.89 -17.05
C GLN A 427 -7.50 -9.32 -17.87
N SER A 428 -7.60 -10.35 -18.72
CA SER A 428 -6.44 -10.87 -19.49
C SER A 428 -5.84 -9.83 -20.45
N GLY A 429 -6.67 -8.96 -21.02
CA GLY A 429 -6.23 -7.85 -21.89
C GLY A 429 -5.82 -6.57 -21.16
N PHE A 430 -5.79 -6.57 -19.82
CA PHE A 430 -5.55 -5.35 -19.03
C PHE A 430 -4.20 -4.69 -19.36
N TRP A 431 -3.13 -5.49 -19.40
CA TRP A 431 -1.77 -4.99 -19.65
C TRP A 431 -1.59 -4.48 -21.09
N ALA A 432 -2.07 -5.26 -22.07
CA ALA A 432 -2.05 -4.86 -23.48
C ALA A 432 -2.91 -3.61 -23.79
N ALA A 433 -3.86 -3.27 -22.92
CA ALA A 433 -4.68 -2.07 -23.04
C ALA A 433 -4.06 -0.82 -22.39
N GLN A 434 -2.95 -0.97 -21.65
CA GLN A 434 -2.27 0.17 -21.04
C GLN A 434 -1.54 1.01 -22.09
N PRO A 435 -1.39 2.33 -21.86
CA PRO A 435 -0.67 3.20 -22.80
C PRO A 435 0.84 2.94 -22.83
N ASN A 436 1.40 2.34 -21.77
CA ASN A 436 2.81 1.98 -21.66
C ASN A 436 2.98 0.70 -20.83
N ASP A 437 4.12 0.07 -20.99
CA ASP A 437 4.47 -1.18 -20.29
C ASP A 437 5.27 -0.91 -19.01
N VAL A 438 5.28 0.32 -18.50
CA VAL A 438 6.15 0.72 -17.37
C VAL A 438 5.75 -0.03 -16.11
N ASP A 439 4.45 -0.07 -15.79
CA ASP A 439 3.94 -0.76 -14.60
C ASP A 439 4.04 -2.28 -14.74
N GLU A 440 3.83 -2.85 -15.94
CA GLU A 440 4.01 -4.28 -16.20
C GLU A 440 5.47 -4.72 -16.01
N ASN A 441 6.41 -4.00 -16.63
CA ASN A 441 7.85 -4.28 -16.50
C ASN A 441 8.35 -4.08 -15.07
N PHE A 442 7.82 -3.09 -14.35
CA PHE A 442 8.10 -2.91 -12.93
C PHE A 442 7.72 -4.16 -12.13
N ILE A 443 6.49 -4.68 -12.30
CA ILE A 443 6.02 -5.87 -11.58
C ILE A 443 6.88 -7.09 -11.93
N LEU A 444 7.17 -7.30 -13.22
CA LEU A 444 8.02 -8.42 -13.67
C LEU A 444 9.42 -8.36 -13.04
N THR A 445 10.00 -7.17 -12.95
CA THR A 445 11.31 -6.95 -12.30
C THR A 445 11.27 -7.31 -10.83
N GLU A 446 10.25 -6.83 -10.10
CA GLU A 446 10.11 -7.15 -8.67
C GLU A 446 9.85 -8.65 -8.44
N LEU A 447 9.04 -9.29 -9.29
CA LEU A 447 8.77 -10.73 -9.18
C LEU A 447 10.00 -11.58 -9.49
N ASP A 448 10.84 -11.18 -10.44
CA ASP A 448 12.08 -11.93 -10.68
C ASP A 448 13.05 -11.82 -9.49
N VAL A 449 13.19 -10.64 -8.88
CA VAL A 449 13.99 -10.50 -7.65
C VAL A 449 13.46 -11.43 -6.55
N LEU A 450 12.14 -11.54 -6.39
CA LEU A 450 11.53 -12.46 -5.45
C LEU A 450 11.81 -13.93 -5.81
N ARG A 451 11.74 -14.31 -7.09
CA ARG A 451 12.06 -15.66 -7.57
C ARG A 451 13.47 -16.06 -7.15
N SER A 452 14.46 -15.21 -7.43
CA SER A 452 15.86 -15.43 -7.05
C SER A 452 16.05 -15.52 -5.53
N ASN A 453 15.32 -14.69 -4.76
CA ASN A 453 15.31 -14.77 -3.29
C ASN A 453 14.74 -16.11 -2.78
N ILE A 454 13.65 -16.60 -3.37
CA ILE A 454 13.06 -17.91 -3.03
C ILE A 454 14.02 -19.04 -3.39
N ALA A 455 14.66 -19.01 -4.56
CA ALA A 455 15.64 -20.02 -4.95
C ALA A 455 16.81 -20.09 -3.94
N ARG A 456 17.37 -18.94 -3.57
CA ARG A 456 18.45 -18.85 -2.56
C ARG A 456 18.02 -19.30 -1.17
N SER A 457 16.76 -19.08 -0.76
CA SER A 457 16.30 -19.52 0.55
C SER A 457 16.15 -21.04 0.66
N LEU A 458 15.81 -21.73 -0.43
CA LEU A 458 15.70 -23.20 -0.46
C LEU A 458 17.06 -23.90 -0.32
N CYS A 459 18.15 -23.23 -0.72
CA CYS A 459 19.51 -23.73 -0.50
C CYS A 459 19.92 -23.69 1.00
N SER A 460 19.16 -22.97 1.84
CA SER A 460 19.40 -22.97 3.28
C SER A 460 18.81 -24.22 3.94
N ARG A 461 19.66 -25.03 4.61
CA ARG A 461 19.20 -26.11 5.49
C ARG A 461 18.51 -25.50 6.70
N LEU A 462 17.19 -25.45 6.69
CA LEU A 462 16.34 -25.04 7.80
C LEU A 462 15.39 -26.20 8.13
N GLU A 463 15.07 -26.38 9.41
CA GLU A 463 14.06 -27.35 9.88
C GLU A 463 12.61 -26.87 9.58
N LEU A 464 12.40 -26.24 8.42
CA LEU A 464 11.14 -25.59 7.99
C LEU A 464 10.59 -26.16 6.67
N GLU A 465 10.88 -27.44 6.38
CA GLU A 465 10.56 -28.09 5.09
C GLU A 465 9.09 -27.89 4.66
N GLN A 466 8.14 -28.03 5.60
CA GLN A 466 6.71 -27.84 5.31
C GLN A 466 6.39 -26.39 4.89
N GLN A 467 6.94 -25.40 5.58
CA GLN A 467 6.70 -23.99 5.27
C GLN A 467 7.40 -23.57 3.95
N GLN A 468 8.56 -24.16 3.66
CA GLN A 468 9.24 -24.00 2.36
C GLN A 468 8.41 -24.61 1.22
N GLU A 469 7.80 -25.78 1.43
CA GLU A 469 6.88 -26.39 0.46
C GLU A 469 5.67 -25.48 0.20
N GLU A 470 5.07 -24.91 1.25
CA GLU A 470 3.97 -23.95 1.14
C GLU A 470 4.36 -22.70 0.35
N LEU A 471 5.57 -22.16 0.58
CA LEU A 471 6.10 -21.01 -0.14
C LEU A 471 6.27 -21.32 -1.65
N VAL A 472 6.91 -22.44 -1.97
CA VAL A 472 7.11 -22.87 -3.37
C VAL A 472 5.78 -23.13 -4.06
N LYS A 473 4.82 -23.76 -3.36
CA LYS A 473 3.48 -23.99 -3.88
C LYS A 473 2.74 -22.67 -4.15
N ALA A 474 2.85 -21.69 -3.26
CA ALA A 474 2.26 -20.38 -3.44
C ALA A 474 2.87 -19.65 -4.66
N TRP A 475 4.20 -19.70 -4.82
CA TRP A 475 4.90 -19.15 -6.00
C TRP A 475 4.43 -19.79 -7.30
N ARG A 476 4.41 -21.13 -7.37
CA ARG A 476 3.97 -21.88 -8.56
C ARG A 476 2.53 -21.55 -8.95
N ASN A 477 1.64 -21.34 -7.98
CA ASN A 477 0.26 -20.92 -8.28
C ASN A 477 0.21 -19.55 -8.96
N VAL A 478 1.04 -18.58 -8.51
CA VAL A 478 1.15 -17.27 -9.15
C VAL A 478 1.73 -17.42 -10.55
N SER A 479 2.89 -18.07 -10.69
CA SER A 479 3.57 -18.29 -11.98
C SER A 479 2.65 -18.96 -13.01
N HIS A 480 1.94 -20.02 -12.63
CA HIS A 480 1.01 -20.72 -13.50
C HIS A 480 -0.17 -19.83 -13.94
N LEU A 481 -0.75 -19.09 -12.99
CA LEU A 481 -1.85 -18.16 -13.29
C LEU A 481 -1.41 -17.08 -14.27
N THR A 482 -0.27 -16.43 -14.02
CA THR A 482 0.22 -15.32 -14.85
C THR A 482 0.69 -15.79 -16.22
N SER A 483 1.23 -17.01 -16.31
CA SER A 483 1.59 -17.64 -17.58
C SER A 483 0.35 -17.87 -18.46
N ILE A 484 -0.73 -18.41 -17.91
CA ILE A 484 -1.96 -18.64 -18.67
C ILE A 484 -2.65 -17.32 -19.02
N LYS A 485 -2.68 -16.37 -18.08
CA LYS A 485 -3.56 -15.20 -18.19
C LYS A 485 -2.91 -14.02 -18.90
N PHE A 486 -1.62 -13.80 -18.66
CA PHE A 486 -0.87 -12.66 -19.16
C PHE A 486 0.31 -13.07 -20.06
N SER A 487 0.52 -14.38 -20.27
CA SER A 487 1.69 -14.91 -20.99
C SER A 487 3.04 -14.59 -20.32
N TRP A 488 3.04 -14.32 -19.01
CA TRP A 488 4.26 -14.08 -18.25
C TRP A 488 5.01 -15.38 -17.97
N ASN A 489 6.32 -15.39 -18.23
CA ASN A 489 7.16 -16.57 -18.02
C ASN A 489 8.09 -16.34 -16.83
N LEU A 490 7.55 -16.40 -15.62
CA LEU A 490 8.31 -16.08 -14.41
C LEU A 490 9.45 -17.08 -14.13
N ASP A 491 9.28 -18.36 -14.47
CA ASP A 491 10.27 -19.41 -14.17
C ASP A 491 11.23 -19.72 -15.33
N ARG A 492 11.13 -19.02 -16.47
CA ARG A 492 11.92 -19.34 -17.67
C ARG A 492 13.37 -18.87 -17.56
N ARG A 493 13.59 -17.75 -16.88
CA ARG A 493 14.92 -17.16 -16.72
C ARG A 493 15.71 -17.98 -15.71
N LEU A 494 16.89 -18.45 -16.12
CA LEU A 494 17.82 -19.10 -15.21
C LEU A 494 18.43 -18.07 -14.26
N ASP A 495 18.79 -18.48 -13.04
CA ASP A 495 19.43 -17.58 -12.07
C ASP A 495 20.73 -17.01 -12.63
N GLU A 496 21.50 -17.83 -13.36
CA GLU A 496 22.74 -17.43 -14.01
C GLU A 496 22.51 -16.39 -15.11
N GLU A 497 21.40 -16.46 -15.84
CA GLU A 497 21.05 -15.47 -16.87
C GLU A 497 20.65 -14.13 -16.26
N ALA A 498 19.99 -14.14 -15.09
CA ALA A 498 19.66 -12.93 -14.35
C ALA A 498 20.93 -12.26 -13.79
N GLU A 499 21.84 -13.04 -13.20
CA GLU A 499 23.13 -12.53 -12.69
C GLU A 499 23.98 -11.91 -13.81
N ILE A 500 24.10 -12.59 -14.97
CA ILE A 500 24.84 -12.05 -16.12
C ILE A 500 24.24 -10.72 -16.59
N GLN A 501 22.92 -10.58 -16.58
CA GLN A 501 22.26 -9.35 -17.03
C GLN A 501 22.48 -8.19 -16.04
N ASP A 502 22.42 -8.46 -14.74
CA ASP A 502 22.72 -7.49 -13.70
C ASP A 502 24.19 -7.04 -13.78
N ASP A 503 25.12 -7.97 -14.01
CA ASP A 503 26.55 -7.68 -14.22
C ASP A 503 26.77 -6.84 -15.48
N VAL A 504 26.14 -7.18 -16.60
CA VAL A 504 26.21 -6.41 -17.85
C VAL A 504 25.65 -5.00 -17.66
N GLN A 505 24.56 -4.86 -16.90
CA GLN A 505 23.99 -3.54 -16.58
C GLN A 505 24.91 -2.72 -15.68
N ALA A 506 25.59 -3.35 -14.72
CA ALA A 506 26.60 -2.70 -13.89
C ALA A 506 27.83 -2.27 -14.69
N GLU A 507 28.23 -3.05 -15.71
CA GLU A 507 29.39 -2.77 -16.57
C GLU A 507 29.12 -1.74 -17.68
N GLN A 508 27.87 -1.59 -18.13
CA GLN A 508 27.50 -0.74 -19.28
C GLN A 508 26.57 0.43 -18.91
N GLY A 509 26.10 0.50 -17.66
CA GLY A 509 25.20 1.53 -17.16
C GLY A 509 25.89 2.78 -16.62
N GLU A 510 25.12 3.62 -15.92
CA GLU A 510 25.65 4.82 -15.23
C GLU A 510 26.70 4.49 -14.16
N ASP A 511 26.70 3.24 -13.67
CA ASP A 511 27.63 2.71 -12.67
C ASP A 511 28.88 2.04 -13.29
N ALA A 512 29.02 2.07 -14.62
CA ALA A 512 30.16 1.50 -15.32
C ALA A 512 31.48 2.13 -14.86
N PRO A 513 32.56 1.35 -14.67
CA PRO A 513 33.85 1.92 -14.30
C PRO A 513 34.35 2.84 -15.42
N VAL A 514 34.58 4.12 -15.07
CA VAL A 514 35.17 5.10 -15.99
C VAL A 514 36.63 4.71 -16.23
N VAL A 515 36.91 4.14 -17.40
CA VAL A 515 38.28 3.82 -17.82
C VAL A 515 39.00 5.12 -18.14
N VAL A 516 39.91 5.54 -17.25
CA VAL A 516 40.85 6.63 -17.53
C VAL A 516 42.07 6.01 -18.18
N GLU A 517 42.29 6.27 -19.47
CA GLU A 517 43.56 5.93 -20.12
C GLU A 517 44.68 6.74 -19.45
N LEU A 518 45.65 6.03 -18.87
CA LEU A 518 46.81 6.59 -18.17
C LEU A 518 47.96 6.88 -19.13
#